data_AF-A0A962YP42-F1
#
_entry.id   AF-A0A962YP42-F1
#
_cell.length_a   1.000
_cell.length_b   1.000
_cell.length_c   1.000
_cell.angle_alpha   90.00
_cell.angle_beta   90.00
_cell.angle_gamma   90.00
#
_symmetry.space_group_name_H-M   'P 1'
#
loop_
_entity.id
_entity.type
_entity.pdbx_description
1 polymer ?
#
loop_
_entity_poly.entity_id
_entity_poly.type
_entity_poly.pdbx_seq_one_letter_code
_entity_poly.pdbx_strand_id
1 'polypeptide(L)' 'MEESSRKLLIIEDDAGLRSQLRWCFDGYEVSMAEDRETGLAQMRRHTPSIVLLDLGLPPDPANASEGLKALEQIRALAP' A
#
# COMPACT_ATOMS: atom_id res chain seq x y z
N MET A 1 -19.84 3.55 -11.86
CA MET A 1 -18.64 3.64 -10.99
C MET A 1 -17.44 3.52 -11.92
N GLU A 2 -16.63 4.57 -11.99
CA GLU A 2 -15.47 4.61 -12.89
C GLU A 2 -14.48 3.48 -12.56
N GLU A 3 -13.90 2.85 -13.58
CA GLU A 3 -12.93 1.74 -13.44
C GLU A 3 -11.72 2.11 -12.55
N SER A 4 -11.38 3.41 -12.43
CA SER A 4 -10.29 3.91 -11.59
C SER A 4 -10.55 3.76 -10.08
N SER A 5 -11.82 3.68 -9.64
CA SER A 5 -12.19 3.67 -8.22
C SER A 5 -11.99 2.31 -7.54
N ARG A 6 -11.48 1.30 -8.26
CA ARG A 6 -11.32 -0.07 -7.75
C ARG A 6 -9.87 -0.51 -7.56
N LYS A 7 -8.89 0.34 -7.85
CA LYS A 7 -7.48 0.00 -7.66
C LYS A 7 -7.04 0.27 -6.23
N LEU A 8 -6.73 -0.81 -5.52
CA LEU A 8 -6.25 -0.79 -4.14
C LEU A 8 -4.77 -1.19 -4.12
N LEU A 9 -3.94 -0.40 -3.43
CA LEU A 9 -2.61 -0.82 -3.05
C LEU A 9 -2.58 -1.14 -1.56
N ILE A 10 -2.00 -2.28 -1.22
CA ILE A 10 -1.73 -2.69 0.16
C ILE A 10 -0.22 -2.68 0.38
N ILE A 11 0.26 -1.94 1.38
CA ILE A 11 1.67 -1.90 1.80
C ILE A 11 1.71 -2.46 3.23
N GLU A 12 2.26 -3.66 3.37
CA GLU A 12 2.20 -4.49 4.59
C GLU A 12 3.34 -5.50 4.53
N ASP A 13 4.16 -5.65 5.57
CA ASP A 13 5.38 -6.47 5.53
C ASP A 13 5.11 -7.95 5.85
N ASP A 14 4.03 -8.27 6.58
CA ASP A 14 3.65 -9.65 6.87
C ASP A 14 2.90 -10.31 5.70
N ALA A 15 3.49 -11.38 5.14
CA ALA A 15 2.93 -12.10 4.00
C ALA A 15 1.58 -12.79 4.32
N GLY A 16 1.37 -13.19 5.57
CA GLY A 16 0.12 -13.80 6.03
C GLY A 16 -1.02 -12.78 6.07
N LEU A 17 -0.77 -11.59 6.61
CA LEU A 17 -1.70 -10.46 6.62
C LEU A 17 -2.00 -9.98 5.21
N ARG A 18 -0.98 -9.83 4.35
CA ARG A 18 -1.20 -9.52 2.92
C ARG A 18 -2.19 -10.51 2.30
N SER A 19 -1.95 -11.81 2.47
CA SER A 19 -2.80 -12.86 1.89
C SER A 19 -4.25 -12.77 2.39
N GLN A 20 -4.45 -12.54 3.69
CA GLN A 20 -5.78 -12.36 4.28
C GLN A 20 -6.48 -11.11 3.72
N LEU A 21 -5.78 -9.98 3.66
CA LEU A 21 -6.34 -8.74 3.13
C LEU A 21 -6.71 -8.86 1.65
N ARG A 22 -5.95 -9.60 0.83
CA ARG A 22 -6.32 -9.88 -0.57
C ARG A 22 -7.73 -10.48 -0.67
N TRP A 23 -8.06 -11.42 0.21
CA TRP A 23 -9.36 -12.09 0.21
C TRP A 23 -10.48 -11.17 0.70
N CYS A 24 -10.19 -10.27 1.65
CA CYS A 24 -11.16 -9.28 2.13
C CYS A 24 -11.54 -8.23 1.06
N PHE A 25 -10.68 -8.02 0.05
CA PHE A 25 -10.87 -7.02 -0.99
C PHE A 25 -10.93 -7.62 -2.41
N ASP A 26 -11.53 -8.81 -2.56
CA ASP A 26 -11.66 -9.53 -3.84
C ASP A 26 -12.41 -8.75 -4.94
N GLY A 27 -13.25 -7.78 -4.57
CA GLY A 27 -13.91 -6.84 -5.50
C GLY A 27 -13.03 -5.70 -6.03
N TYR A 28 -11.78 -5.58 -5.55
CA TYR A 28 -10.80 -4.57 -5.96
C TYR A 28 -9.70 -5.17 -6.85
N GLU A 29 -9.10 -4.35 -7.71
CA GLU A 29 -7.84 -4.67 -8.36
C GLU A 29 -6.70 -4.41 -7.36
N VAL A 30 -6.34 -5.44 -6.61
CA VAL A 30 -5.38 -5.34 -5.50
C VAL A 30 -3.94 -5.52 -5.98
N SER A 31 -3.14 -4.48 -5.82
CA SER A 31 -1.68 -4.52 -5.88
C SER A 31 -1.08 -4.57 -4.46
N MET A 32 0.11 -5.14 -4.31
CA MET A 32 0.75 -5.34 -3.01
C MET A 32 2.21 -4.95 -3.02
N ALA A 33 2.68 -4.53 -1.86
CA ALA A 33 4.06 -4.22 -1.55
C ALA A 33 4.38 -4.65 -0.12
N GLU A 34 5.65 -4.98 0.13
CA GLU A 34 6.13 -5.46 1.43
C GLU A 34 6.93 -4.41 2.21
N ASP A 35 7.22 -3.29 1.57
CA ASP A 35 7.95 -2.19 2.19
C ASP A 35 7.60 -0.86 1.50
N ARG A 36 8.18 0.23 2.02
CA ARG A 36 8.01 1.58 1.48
C ARG A 36 8.47 1.70 0.02
N GLU A 37 9.60 1.11 -0.34
CA GLU A 37 10.20 1.29 -1.66
C GLU A 37 9.38 0.61 -2.76
N THR A 38 9.02 -0.65 -2.54
CA THR A 38 8.12 -1.42 -3.39
C THR A 38 6.74 -0.77 -3.43
N GLY A 39 6.24 -0.23 -2.31
CA GLY A 39 4.97 0.52 -2.26
C GLY A 39 4.97 1.73 -3.19
N LEU A 40 6.02 2.55 -3.15
CA LEU A 40 6.16 3.71 -4.04
C LEU A 40 6.34 3.30 -5.50
N ALA A 41 6.97 2.16 -5.78
CA ALA A 41 7.04 1.62 -7.14
C ALA A 41 5.64 1.21 -7.65
N GLN A 42 4.83 0.56 -6.81
CA GLN A 42 3.45 0.19 -7.16
C GLN A 42 2.55 1.41 -7.35
N MET A 43 2.70 2.45 -6.51
CA MET A 43 1.98 3.72 -6.67
C MET A 43 2.17 4.32 -8.07
N ARG A 44 3.43 4.41 -8.53
CA ARG A 44 3.76 4.97 -9.85
C ARG A 44 3.25 4.11 -11.00
N ARG A 45 3.28 2.78 -10.83
CA ARG A 45 2.93 1.83 -11.89
C ARG A 45 1.42 1.68 -12.07
N HIS A 46 0.68 1.59 -10.97
CA HIS A 46 -0.74 1.24 -11.01
C HIS A 46 -1.67 2.42 -10.75
N THR A 47 -1.13 3.55 -10.28
CA THR A 47 -1.88 4.77 -9.90
C THR A 47 -3.16 4.43 -9.12
N PRO A 48 -3.03 3.70 -8.00
CA PRO A 48 -4.18 3.27 -7.21
C PRO A 48 -4.89 4.49 -6.61
N SER A 49 -6.23 4.41 -6.50
CA SER A 49 -7.04 5.47 -5.88
C SER A 49 -7.17 5.30 -4.37
N ILE A 50 -6.87 4.11 -3.86
CA ILE A 50 -6.93 3.77 -2.43
C ILE A 50 -5.62 3.09 -2.04
N VAL A 51 -5.08 3.48 -0.88
CA VAL A 51 -3.92 2.82 -0.27
C VAL A 51 -4.29 2.37 1.14
N LEU A 52 -4.10 1.09 1.42
CA LEU A 52 -4.02 0.54 2.76
C LEU A 52 -2.53 0.46 3.13
N LEU A 53 -2.14 1.15 4.19
CA LEU A 53 -0.75 1.31 4.59
C LEU A 53 -0.59 0.87 6.04
N ASP A 54 0.24 -0.14 6.26
CA ASP A 54 0.77 -0.42 7.59
C ASP A 54 1.80 0.66 7.99
N LEU A 55 1.78 1.03 9.26
CA LEU A 55 2.71 1.99 9.82
C LEU A 55 4.04 1.33 10.22
N GLY A 56 3.99 0.06 10.64
CA GLY A 56 5.11 -0.73 11.13
C GLY A 56 5.94 -1.37 10.02
N LEU A 57 6.51 -0.58 9.12
CA LEU A 57 7.28 -1.13 7.99
C LEU A 57 8.79 -1.32 8.32
N PRO A 58 9.47 -2.29 7.68
CA PRO A 58 10.92 -2.42 7.76
C PRO A 58 11.63 -1.18 7.20
N PRO A 59 12.84 -0.85 7.71
CA PRO A 59 13.61 -1.59 8.72
C PRO A 59 13.21 -1.33 10.19
N ASP A 60 12.14 -0.57 10.47
CA ASP A 60 11.74 -0.18 11.84
C ASP A 60 10.30 -0.61 12.16
N PRO A 61 9.97 -1.92 12.11
CA PRO A 61 8.58 -2.39 12.19
C PRO A 61 7.92 -2.17 13.56
N ALA A 62 8.71 -1.89 14.60
CA ALA A 62 8.20 -1.58 15.94
C ALA A 62 7.70 -0.13 16.07
N ASN A 63 7.97 0.74 15.09
CA ASN A 63 7.62 2.15 15.13
C ASN A 63 6.96 2.58 13.82
N ALA A 64 6.28 3.74 13.84
CA ALA A 64 5.57 4.26 12.67
C ALA A 64 6.47 5.00 11.66
N SER A 65 7.78 5.09 11.92
CA SER A 65 8.70 5.99 11.20
C SER A 65 8.71 5.74 9.69
N GLU A 66 8.79 4.48 9.27
CA GLU A 66 8.84 4.13 7.85
C GLU A 66 7.49 4.24 7.16
N GLY A 67 6.40 3.83 7.82
CA GLY A 67 5.06 4.01 7.28
C GLY A 67 4.69 5.48 7.11
N LEU A 68 5.04 6.36 8.05
CA LEU A 68 4.80 7.80 7.92
C LEU A 68 5.61 8.43 6.78
N LYS A 69 6.88 8.02 6.59
CA LYS A 69 7.67 8.42 5.41
C LYS A 69 7.00 7.95 4.12
N ALA A 70 6.48 6.73 4.10
CA ALA A 70 5.74 6.22 2.94
C ALA A 70 4.52 7.10 2.65
N LEU A 71 3.71 7.43 3.66
CA LEU A 71 2.55 8.31 3.53
C LEU A 71 2.92 9.70 2.96
N GLU A 72 3.96 10.34 3.50
CA GLU A 72 4.43 11.64 3.00
C GLU A 72 4.81 11.57 1.52
N GLN A 73 5.54 10.52 1.11
CA GLN A 73 5.99 10.34 -0.27
C GLN A 73 4.82 9.98 -1.20
N ILE A 74 3.84 9.20 -0.74
CA ILE A 74 2.61 8.90 -1.47
C ILE A 74 1.83 10.18 -1.74
N ARG A 75 1.63 11.03 -0.72
CA ARG A 75 0.94 12.33 -0.88
C ARG A 75 1.66 13.28 -1.83
N ALA A 76 2.99 13.24 -1.88
CA ALA A 76 3.75 14.02 -2.85
C ALA A 76 3.58 13.53 -4.30
N LEU A 77 3.31 12.23 -4.50
CA LEU A 77 3.07 11.62 -5.81
C LEU A 77 1.61 11.76 -6.27
N ALA A 78 0.67 11.80 -5.33
CA ALA A 78 -0.77 11.90 -5.56
C ALA A 78 -1.40 12.91 -4.58
N PRO A 79 -1.32 14.23 -4.89
CA PRO A 79 -1.80 15.30 -4.01
C PRO A 79 -3.32 15.45 -3.95
#